data_AF-A0A1U8LFW3-F1
#
_entry.id   AF-A0A1U8LFW3-F1
#
_cell.length_a   1.000
_cell.length_b   1.000
_cell.length_c   1.000
_cell.angle_alpha   90.00
_cell.angle_beta   90.00
_cell.angle_gamma   90.00
#
_symmetry.space_group_name_H-M   'P 1'
#
loop_
_entity.id
_entity.type
_entity.pdbx_description
1 polymer ?
#
loop_
_entity_poly.entity_id
_entity_poly.type
_entity_poly.pdbx_seq_one_letter_code
_entity_poly.pdbx_strand_id
1 'polypeptide(L)'
;MLASLLDDCQKQMKAIHSVEEMSEWGLCVFGEQKTIPPLSFPELGNWSILQSFMNNELNSLVGLTKEKGCTFLEGLLKNGWLLKLIFKCGCVEKSLATWTFFLMLYSSKEELRSSACEFWCAILSSKIQVGMQPIEIDWYPSYPELKSALETYGFLFNFSSNISAENSSGCKGPPQNIITWIKFTAVYCQVRCNKQSILLTSDCQELAEVILCLFLDRRLEGLSVLMRNCMQSIISSFTEEEWINSYSRIAKSIASRVPTDLNCLRAVQCISGVDPRTKHLKSVVAFEILVNCFENKVHDDVGILTLLISINVKEKACDFFKMYIYLVLAENWLRYDEMFSDKPVICEMWGVFLRNCSCQISSSDLRPRASEVRNKAAFLLQGIGNS
;
A
#
# COMPACT_ATOMS: atom_id res chain seq x y z
N MET A 1 30.68 35.49 -32.29
CA MET A 1 31.03 35.48 -30.85
C MET A 1 29.80 35.40 -29.96
N LEU A 2 28.81 36.29 -30.09
CA LEU A 2 27.54 36.21 -29.34
C LEU A 2 26.69 34.98 -29.70
N ALA A 3 26.59 34.64 -30.98
CA ALA A 3 25.81 33.47 -31.44
C ALA A 3 26.41 32.12 -30.97
N SER A 4 27.73 32.01 -30.88
CA SER A 4 28.40 30.79 -30.38
C SER A 4 28.23 30.64 -28.86
N LEU A 5 28.26 31.74 -28.11
CA LEU A 5 27.94 31.75 -26.67
C LEU A 5 26.48 31.37 -26.41
N LEU A 6 25.55 31.81 -27.26
CA LEU A 6 24.13 31.50 -27.14
C LEU A 6 23.84 30.02 -27.47
N ASP A 7 24.54 29.47 -28.45
CA ASP A 7 24.45 28.05 -28.82
C ASP A 7 25.08 27.14 -27.75
N ASP A 8 26.21 27.56 -27.14
CA ASP A 8 26.81 26.86 -26.01
C ASP A 8 25.93 26.93 -24.75
N CYS A 9 25.31 28.08 -24.46
CA CYS A 9 24.32 28.19 -23.39
C CYS A 9 23.09 27.32 -23.67
N GLN A 10 22.57 27.27 -24.90
CA GLN A 10 21.43 26.40 -25.25
C GLN A 10 21.81 24.91 -25.17
N LYS A 11 23.02 24.53 -25.54
CA LYS A 11 23.52 23.15 -25.39
C LYS A 11 23.71 22.78 -23.93
N GLN A 12 24.23 23.68 -23.10
CA GLN A 12 24.31 23.48 -21.64
C GLN A 12 22.92 23.41 -21.01
N MET A 13 22.00 24.27 -21.41
CA MET A 13 20.62 24.29 -20.90
C MET A 13 19.86 23.02 -21.32
N LYS A 14 20.08 22.54 -22.55
CA LYS A 14 19.56 21.24 -23.01
C LYS A 14 20.21 20.08 -22.27
N ALA A 15 21.52 20.10 -22.00
CA ALA A 15 22.20 19.06 -21.21
C ALA A 15 21.74 19.05 -19.73
N ILE A 16 21.42 20.22 -19.16
CA ILE A 16 20.84 20.35 -17.81
C ILE A 16 19.39 19.84 -17.80
N HIS A 17 18.61 20.09 -18.86
CA HIS A 17 17.24 19.58 -18.99
C HIS A 17 17.17 18.10 -19.41
N SER A 18 18.14 17.57 -20.15
CA SER A 18 18.07 16.25 -20.78
C SER A 18 18.61 15.10 -19.94
N VAL A 19 19.32 15.38 -18.83
CA VAL A 19 19.90 14.32 -17.99
C VAL A 19 18.97 13.90 -16.85
N GLU A 20 18.00 14.75 -16.46
CA GLU A 20 17.02 14.47 -15.40
C GLU A 20 15.64 15.01 -15.76
N GLU A 21 15.19 14.80 -17.00
CA GLU A 21 13.77 14.88 -17.34
C GLU A 21 13.06 13.78 -16.54
N MET A 22 12.64 14.12 -15.31
CA MET A 22 11.92 13.33 -14.31
C MET A 22 12.09 11.81 -14.45
N SER A 23 13.03 11.19 -13.73
CA SER A 23 12.97 9.73 -13.53
C SER A 23 11.55 9.40 -13.07
N GLU A 24 10.74 8.82 -13.95
CA GLU A 24 9.35 8.58 -13.65
C GLU A 24 9.32 7.55 -12.53
N TRP A 25 8.83 7.96 -11.35
CA TRP A 25 8.51 7.00 -10.31
C TRP A 25 7.40 6.09 -10.84
N GLY A 26 7.39 4.84 -10.38
CA GLY A 26 6.50 3.82 -10.91
C GLY A 26 7.21 2.48 -10.97
N LEU A 27 6.78 1.53 -10.15
CA LEU A 27 7.18 0.15 -10.23
C LEU A 27 6.06 -0.66 -10.89
N CYS A 28 6.46 -1.59 -11.76
CA CYS A 28 5.53 -2.59 -12.26
C CYS A 28 5.39 -3.68 -11.18
N VAL A 29 4.32 -3.61 -10.39
CA VAL A 29 4.08 -4.59 -9.31
C VAL A 29 3.24 -5.79 -9.75
N PHE A 30 2.72 -5.75 -10.97
CA PHE A 30 1.98 -6.83 -11.61
C PHE A 30 2.70 -7.33 -12.85
N GLY A 31 3.11 -8.60 -12.82
CA GLY A 31 3.61 -9.36 -13.96
C GLY A 31 2.48 -10.07 -14.72
N GLU A 32 2.76 -11.29 -15.16
CA GLU A 32 1.80 -12.10 -15.93
C GLU A 32 0.72 -12.71 -15.03
N GLN A 33 -0.52 -12.68 -15.52
CA GLN A 33 -1.65 -13.31 -14.86
C GLN A 33 -1.66 -14.82 -15.17
N LYS A 34 -1.91 -15.61 -14.13
CA LYS A 34 -2.12 -17.06 -14.22
C LYS A 34 -3.57 -17.35 -14.63
N THR A 35 -3.83 -18.61 -15.01
CA THR A 35 -5.19 -19.08 -15.27
C THR A 35 -6.05 -18.92 -14.02
N ILE A 36 -7.17 -18.20 -14.16
CA ILE A 36 -8.13 -17.97 -13.09
C ILE A 36 -8.74 -19.34 -12.69
N PRO A 37 -8.78 -19.69 -11.40
CA PRO A 37 -9.39 -20.94 -10.96
C PRO A 37 -10.88 -20.98 -11.33
N PRO A 38 -11.42 -22.15 -11.72
CA PRO A 38 -12.82 -22.27 -12.06
C PRO A 38 -13.68 -21.96 -10.82
N LEU A 39 -14.69 -21.11 -11.00
CA LEU A 39 -15.66 -20.80 -9.96
C LEU A 39 -16.55 -22.03 -9.73
N SER A 40 -16.42 -22.65 -8.56
CA SER A 40 -17.34 -23.68 -8.11
C SER A 40 -18.62 -23.05 -7.57
N PHE A 41 -19.75 -23.61 -7.98
CA PHE A 41 -21.05 -23.19 -7.51
C PHE A 41 -21.36 -23.86 -6.17
N PRO A 42 -22.01 -23.19 -5.20
CA PRO A 42 -22.39 -23.80 -3.95
C PRO A 42 -23.36 -24.93 -4.25
N GLU A 43 -23.13 -26.08 -3.64
CA GLU A 43 -24.10 -27.17 -3.67
C GLU A 43 -25.39 -26.70 -2.98
N LEU A 44 -26.37 -26.23 -3.76
CA LEU A 44 -27.65 -25.71 -3.27
C LEU A 44 -28.40 -26.71 -2.38
N GLY A 45 -28.13 -28.01 -2.56
CA GLY A 45 -28.68 -29.09 -1.75
C GLY A 45 -28.30 -29.00 -0.27
N ASN A 46 -27.14 -28.40 0.04
CA ASN A 46 -26.62 -28.30 1.39
C ASN A 46 -26.98 -26.97 2.08
N TRP A 47 -27.67 -26.06 1.38
CA TRP A 47 -27.93 -24.71 1.87
C TRP A 47 -29.28 -24.63 2.59
N SER A 48 -29.29 -24.81 3.91
CA SER A 48 -30.50 -25.03 4.72
C SER A 48 -31.46 -23.84 4.68
N ILE A 49 -30.92 -22.62 4.68
CA ILE A 49 -31.68 -21.39 4.57
C ILE A 49 -32.38 -21.32 3.20
N LEU A 50 -31.67 -21.65 2.12
CA LEU A 50 -32.27 -21.64 0.80
C LEU A 50 -33.27 -22.77 0.61
N GLN A 51 -33.04 -23.96 1.18
CA GLN A 51 -34.05 -25.02 1.14
C GLN A 51 -35.33 -24.59 1.88
N SER A 52 -35.20 -23.96 3.06
CA SER A 52 -36.37 -23.42 3.76
C SER A 52 -37.07 -22.32 2.97
N PHE A 53 -36.31 -21.43 2.33
CA PHE A 53 -36.84 -20.39 1.46
C PHE A 53 -37.55 -21.01 0.25
N MET A 54 -36.92 -21.95 -0.46
CA MET A 54 -37.41 -22.59 -1.68
C MET A 54 -38.63 -23.49 -1.44
N ASN A 55 -38.75 -24.08 -0.24
CA ASN A 55 -39.89 -24.90 0.15
C ASN A 55 -41.15 -24.07 0.49
N ASN A 56 -41.12 -22.75 0.33
CA ASN A 56 -42.31 -21.90 0.47
C ASN A 56 -43.23 -22.06 -0.75
N GLU A 57 -44.52 -22.31 -0.50
CA GLU A 57 -45.56 -22.49 -1.52
C GLU A 57 -45.62 -21.32 -2.51
N LEU A 58 -45.28 -20.10 -2.07
CA LEU A 58 -45.25 -18.90 -2.92
C LEU A 58 -44.22 -18.97 -4.06
N ASN A 59 -43.17 -19.79 -3.95
CA ASN A 59 -42.16 -19.90 -5.00
C ASN A 59 -42.67 -20.62 -6.26
N SER A 60 -43.69 -21.48 -6.10
CA SER A 60 -44.38 -22.13 -7.22
C SER A 60 -45.13 -21.11 -8.09
N LEU A 61 -45.61 -20.01 -7.50
CA LEU A 61 -46.31 -18.92 -8.19
C LEU A 61 -45.35 -18.02 -9.00
N VAL A 62 -44.07 -17.97 -8.62
CA VAL A 62 -43.04 -17.12 -9.28
C VAL A 62 -42.19 -17.93 -10.28
N GLY A 63 -42.45 -19.24 -10.43
CA GLY A 63 -41.73 -20.10 -11.38
C GLY A 63 -40.26 -20.32 -11.03
N LEU A 64 -39.91 -20.25 -9.73
CA LEU A 64 -38.55 -20.49 -9.24
C LEU A 64 -38.22 -21.99 -9.25
N THR A 65 -37.60 -22.49 -10.33
CA THR A 65 -37.17 -23.89 -10.44
C THR A 65 -35.70 -24.09 -10.06
N LYS A 66 -35.39 -25.25 -9.45
CA LYS A 66 -34.02 -25.64 -9.03
C LYS A 66 -33.01 -25.66 -10.20
N GLU A 67 -33.49 -25.85 -11.43
CA GLU A 67 -32.69 -25.96 -12.66
C GLU A 67 -32.05 -24.63 -13.12
N LYS A 68 -32.52 -23.49 -12.61
CA LYS A 68 -31.93 -22.14 -12.84
C LYS A 68 -31.16 -21.59 -11.63
N GLY A 69 -30.74 -22.47 -10.72
CA GLY A 69 -30.19 -22.09 -9.42
C GLY A 69 -29.03 -21.09 -9.48
N CYS A 70 -28.12 -21.20 -10.46
CA CYS A 70 -26.98 -20.29 -10.62
C CYS A 70 -27.38 -18.86 -10.95
N THR A 71 -28.25 -18.67 -11.94
CA THR A 71 -28.71 -17.33 -12.33
C THR A 71 -29.62 -16.72 -11.28
N PHE A 72 -30.35 -17.54 -10.55
CA PHE A 72 -31.18 -17.07 -9.44
C PHE A 72 -30.33 -16.52 -8.27
N LEU A 73 -29.35 -17.28 -7.77
CA LEU A 73 -28.48 -16.80 -6.69
C LEU A 73 -27.65 -15.58 -7.12
N GLU A 74 -27.10 -15.59 -8.34
CA GLU A 74 -26.44 -14.42 -8.91
C GLU A 74 -27.39 -13.21 -8.91
N GLY A 75 -28.64 -13.39 -9.30
CA GLY A 75 -29.67 -12.35 -9.28
C GLY A 75 -30.00 -11.85 -7.87
N LEU A 76 -30.10 -12.73 -6.88
CA LEU A 76 -30.31 -12.34 -5.48
C LEU A 76 -29.13 -11.52 -4.93
N LEU A 77 -27.90 -11.92 -5.28
CA LEU A 77 -26.69 -11.21 -4.90
C LEU A 77 -26.66 -9.81 -5.53
N LYS A 78 -26.83 -9.72 -6.85
CA LYS A 78 -26.79 -8.46 -7.60
C LYS A 78 -27.82 -7.44 -7.13
N ASN A 79 -29.02 -7.90 -6.81
CA ASN A 79 -30.12 -7.02 -6.39
C ASN A 79 -30.12 -6.77 -4.87
N GLY A 80 -29.12 -7.25 -4.13
CA GLY A 80 -29.00 -7.07 -2.68
C GLY A 80 -30.01 -7.86 -1.84
N TRP A 81 -30.87 -8.67 -2.45
CA TRP A 81 -31.85 -9.51 -1.74
C TRP A 81 -31.18 -10.58 -0.89
N LEU A 82 -30.07 -11.14 -1.38
CA LEU A 82 -29.29 -12.12 -0.62
C LEU A 82 -28.80 -11.51 0.70
N LEU A 83 -28.24 -10.30 0.65
CA LEU A 83 -27.77 -9.60 1.84
C LEU A 83 -28.91 -9.35 2.85
N LYS A 84 -30.07 -8.87 2.36
CA LYS A 84 -31.26 -8.65 3.21
C LYS A 84 -31.72 -9.95 3.88
N LEU A 85 -31.71 -11.06 3.16
CA LEU A 85 -32.10 -12.36 3.67
C LEU A 85 -31.12 -12.82 4.77
N ILE A 86 -29.81 -12.67 4.55
CA ILE A 86 -28.80 -12.97 5.57
C ILE A 86 -28.97 -12.10 6.82
N PHE A 87 -29.23 -10.79 6.68
CA PHE A 87 -29.52 -9.93 7.84
C PHE A 87 -30.77 -10.35 8.61
N LYS A 88 -31.74 -10.99 7.95
CA LYS A 88 -32.94 -11.53 8.61
C LYS A 88 -32.68 -12.88 9.29
N CYS A 89 -31.89 -13.74 8.65
CA CYS A 89 -31.55 -15.06 9.18
C CYS A 89 -30.49 -14.99 10.29
N GLY A 90 -29.63 -13.97 10.27
CA GLY A 90 -28.56 -13.77 11.25
C GLY A 90 -27.34 -14.68 11.05
N CYS A 91 -27.31 -15.51 10.01
CA CYS A 91 -26.21 -16.44 9.75
C CYS A 91 -25.85 -16.55 8.26
N VAL A 92 -24.58 -16.87 7.98
CA VAL A 92 -24.03 -17.14 6.64
C VAL A 92 -23.38 -18.52 6.65
N GLU A 93 -24.01 -19.49 5.97
CA GLU A 93 -23.46 -20.83 5.89
C GLU A 93 -22.19 -20.89 5.03
N LYS A 94 -21.33 -21.86 5.31
CA LYS A 94 -20.01 -22.02 4.68
C LYS A 94 -20.06 -22.00 3.15
N SER A 95 -21.01 -22.73 2.53
CA SER A 95 -21.09 -22.83 1.06
C SER A 95 -21.35 -21.47 0.41
N LEU A 96 -22.22 -20.64 0.99
CA LEU A 96 -22.45 -19.28 0.49
C LEU A 96 -21.27 -18.35 0.75
N ALA A 97 -20.69 -18.41 1.95
CA ALA A 97 -19.52 -17.62 2.28
C ALA A 97 -18.40 -17.88 1.26
N THR A 98 -18.03 -19.15 1.07
CA THR A 98 -16.99 -19.55 0.12
C THR A 98 -17.34 -19.13 -1.32
N TRP A 99 -18.58 -19.33 -1.77
CA TRP A 99 -19.00 -18.93 -3.12
C TRP A 99 -18.92 -17.41 -3.36
N THR A 100 -19.48 -16.61 -2.46
CA THR A 100 -19.44 -15.14 -2.58
C THR A 100 -18.01 -14.61 -2.50
N PHE A 101 -17.16 -15.23 -1.67
CA PHE A 101 -15.76 -14.85 -1.58
C PHE A 101 -15.01 -15.12 -2.90
N PHE A 102 -15.17 -16.30 -3.51
CA PHE A 102 -14.55 -16.59 -4.79
C PHE A 102 -15.13 -15.77 -5.94
N LEU A 103 -16.42 -15.42 -5.92
CA LEU A 103 -16.99 -14.48 -6.88
C LEU A 103 -16.32 -13.10 -6.79
N MET A 104 -16.10 -12.60 -5.58
CA MET A 104 -15.41 -11.32 -5.35
C MET A 104 -13.96 -11.36 -5.85
N LEU A 105 -13.29 -12.50 -5.77
CA LEU A 105 -11.90 -12.62 -6.19
C LEU A 105 -11.75 -12.85 -7.69
N TYR A 106 -12.57 -13.74 -8.28
CA TYR A 106 -12.27 -14.35 -9.58
C TYR A 106 -13.37 -14.17 -10.63
N SER A 107 -14.52 -13.58 -10.29
CA SER A 107 -15.57 -13.36 -11.30
C SER A 107 -15.12 -12.43 -12.41
N SER A 108 -15.37 -12.85 -13.65
CA SER A 108 -15.20 -12.04 -14.85
C SER A 108 -16.29 -10.98 -15.01
N LYS A 109 -17.43 -11.10 -14.30
CA LYS A 109 -18.52 -10.13 -14.33
C LYS A 109 -18.32 -9.10 -13.22
N GLU A 110 -18.04 -7.85 -13.59
CA GLU A 110 -17.80 -6.75 -12.65
C GLU A 110 -18.96 -6.54 -11.65
N GLU A 111 -20.20 -6.63 -12.12
CA GLU A 111 -21.39 -6.53 -11.26
C GLU A 111 -21.41 -7.59 -10.16
N LEU A 112 -21.10 -8.85 -10.50
CA LEU A 112 -21.06 -9.94 -9.51
C LEU A 112 -19.94 -9.71 -8.52
N ARG A 113 -18.77 -9.32 -9.01
CA ARG A 113 -17.60 -9.06 -8.18
C ARG A 113 -17.86 -7.94 -7.18
N SER A 114 -18.46 -6.84 -7.65
CA SER A 114 -18.82 -5.69 -6.81
C SER A 114 -19.92 -6.04 -5.81
N SER A 115 -20.97 -6.75 -6.25
CA SER A 115 -22.06 -7.19 -5.35
C SER A 115 -21.57 -8.16 -4.27
N ALA A 116 -20.66 -9.07 -4.63
CA ALA A 116 -20.01 -9.97 -3.69
C ALA A 116 -19.12 -9.22 -2.68
N CYS A 117 -18.38 -8.20 -3.15
CA CYS A 117 -17.59 -7.33 -2.28
C CYS A 117 -18.48 -6.56 -1.29
N GLU A 118 -19.58 -5.96 -1.78
CA GLU A 118 -20.55 -5.24 -0.96
C GLU A 118 -21.22 -6.16 0.07
N PHE A 119 -21.60 -7.37 -0.35
CA PHE A 119 -22.10 -8.41 0.55
C PHE A 119 -21.12 -8.67 1.69
N TRP A 120 -19.86 -8.98 1.37
CA TRP A 120 -18.82 -9.23 2.38
C TRP A 120 -18.54 -8.02 3.27
N CYS A 121 -18.43 -6.83 2.70
CA CYS A 121 -18.20 -5.61 3.45
C CYS A 121 -19.35 -5.34 4.44
N ALA A 122 -20.60 -5.54 4.02
CA ALA A 122 -21.76 -5.32 4.86
C ALA A 122 -21.85 -6.34 6.00
N ILE A 123 -21.66 -7.64 5.73
CA ILE A 123 -21.74 -8.66 6.78
C ILE A 123 -20.61 -8.50 7.81
N LEU A 124 -19.40 -8.17 7.37
CA LEU A 124 -18.26 -7.94 8.24
C LEU A 124 -18.45 -6.65 9.07
N SER A 125 -18.93 -5.57 8.44
CA SER A 125 -19.17 -4.30 9.14
C SER A 125 -20.28 -4.41 10.19
N SER A 126 -21.25 -5.32 10.02
CA SER A 126 -22.30 -5.57 11.01
C SER A 126 -21.73 -5.97 12.39
N LYS A 127 -20.54 -6.57 12.43
CA LYS A 127 -19.84 -6.94 13.66
C LYS A 127 -19.18 -5.77 14.40
N ILE A 128 -19.07 -4.62 13.74
CA ILE A 128 -18.41 -3.42 14.27
C ILE A 128 -19.45 -2.34 14.61
N GLN A 129 -20.58 -2.29 13.90
CA GLN A 129 -21.61 -1.28 14.10
C GLN A 129 -22.37 -1.48 15.41
N VAL A 130 -22.41 -0.43 16.24
CA VAL A 130 -23.15 -0.40 17.50
C VAL A 130 -24.67 -0.48 17.21
N GLY A 131 -25.35 -1.45 17.83
CA GLY A 131 -26.81 -1.63 17.72
C GLY A 131 -27.26 -2.60 16.62
N MET A 132 -26.34 -3.18 15.85
CA MET A 132 -26.64 -4.27 14.91
C MET A 132 -26.38 -5.63 15.57
N GLN A 133 -27.29 -6.59 15.36
CA GLN A 133 -27.05 -7.97 15.78
C GLN A 133 -25.94 -8.57 14.89
N PRO A 134 -24.85 -9.09 15.48
CA PRO A 134 -23.74 -9.63 14.70
C PRO A 134 -24.19 -10.86 13.92
N ILE A 135 -23.81 -10.92 12.65
CA ILE A 135 -24.06 -12.08 11.80
C ILE A 135 -23.08 -13.19 12.16
N GLU A 136 -23.60 -14.40 12.37
CA GLU A 136 -22.80 -15.61 12.51
C GLU A 136 -22.30 -16.06 11.13
N ILE A 137 -21.01 -16.36 11.01
CA ILE A 137 -20.40 -16.75 9.74
C ILE A 137 -19.66 -18.06 9.97
N ASP A 138 -20.11 -19.12 9.30
CA ASP A 138 -19.59 -20.48 9.49
C ASP A 138 -18.17 -20.66 8.94
N TRP A 139 -17.75 -19.77 8.04
CA TRP A 139 -16.46 -19.84 7.38
C TRP A 139 -15.91 -18.45 7.07
N TYR A 140 -14.64 -18.23 7.41
CA TYR A 140 -13.92 -17.00 7.10
C TYR A 140 -12.79 -17.26 6.10
N PRO A 141 -12.53 -16.31 5.20
CA PRO A 141 -11.39 -16.38 4.31
C PRO A 141 -10.05 -16.38 5.06
N SER A 142 -9.13 -17.20 4.59
CA SER A 142 -7.76 -17.24 5.08
C SER A 142 -6.86 -16.26 4.31
N TYR A 143 -5.77 -15.80 4.95
CA TYR A 143 -4.76 -14.98 4.26
C TYR A 143 -4.16 -15.67 3.02
N PRO A 144 -3.80 -16.96 3.04
CA PRO A 144 -3.31 -17.66 1.85
C PRO A 144 -4.23 -17.58 0.64
N GLU A 145 -5.56 -17.57 0.82
CA GLU A 145 -6.51 -17.43 -0.29
C GLU A 145 -6.52 -16.01 -0.86
N LEU A 146 -6.44 -14.97 -0.01
CA LEU A 146 -6.30 -13.58 -0.44
C LEU A 146 -4.98 -13.35 -1.19
N LYS A 147 -3.90 -13.93 -0.69
CA LYS A 147 -2.57 -13.89 -1.29
C LYS A 147 -2.57 -14.59 -2.65
N SER A 148 -3.09 -15.80 -2.72
CA SER A 148 -3.17 -16.59 -3.95
C SER A 148 -3.95 -15.86 -5.04
N ALA A 149 -4.99 -15.09 -4.67
CA ALA A 149 -5.71 -14.26 -5.63
C ALA A 149 -4.80 -13.19 -6.25
N LEU A 150 -4.06 -12.44 -5.45
CA LEU A 150 -3.10 -11.45 -5.97
C LEU A 150 -2.03 -12.08 -6.86
N GLU A 151 -1.48 -13.23 -6.46
CA GLU A 151 -0.50 -13.99 -7.27
C GLU A 151 -1.09 -14.49 -8.58
N THR A 152 -2.35 -14.91 -8.58
CA THR A 152 -3.09 -15.32 -9.79
C THR A 152 -3.22 -14.15 -10.76
N TYR A 153 -3.40 -12.96 -10.20
CA TYR A 153 -3.44 -11.71 -10.96
C TYR A 153 -2.05 -11.10 -11.22
N GLY A 154 -0.97 -11.85 -10.96
CA GLY A 154 0.39 -11.47 -11.33
C GLY A 154 1.11 -10.58 -10.34
N PHE A 155 0.59 -10.36 -9.12
CA PHE A 155 1.29 -9.55 -8.12
C PHE A 155 2.64 -10.16 -7.73
N LEU A 156 3.67 -9.32 -7.65
CA LEU A 156 5.04 -9.72 -7.37
C LEU A 156 5.42 -9.41 -5.91
N PHE A 157 5.50 -10.43 -5.07
CA PHE A 157 5.87 -10.27 -3.65
C PHE A 157 7.37 -10.01 -3.43
N ASN A 158 8.21 -10.38 -4.40
CA ASN A 158 9.66 -10.16 -4.39
C ASN A 158 10.06 -9.34 -5.62
N PHE A 159 10.44 -8.08 -5.41
CA PHE A 159 11.02 -7.23 -6.45
C PHE A 159 12.50 -7.59 -6.58
N SER A 160 12.84 -8.58 -7.40
CA SER A 160 14.21 -8.64 -7.88
C SER A 160 14.38 -7.59 -8.98
N SER A 161 15.45 -6.81 -8.92
CA SER A 161 15.77 -5.71 -9.84
C SER A 161 16.00 -6.15 -11.31
N ASN A 162 15.74 -7.42 -11.65
CA ASN A 162 16.09 -8.04 -12.92
C ASN A 162 14.87 -8.59 -13.68
N ILE A 163 13.68 -8.01 -13.51
CA ILE A 163 12.58 -8.30 -14.44
C ILE A 163 12.83 -7.47 -15.68
N SER A 164 13.61 -8.02 -16.61
CA SER A 164 13.66 -7.55 -17.98
C SER A 164 12.22 -7.45 -18.49
N ALA A 165 11.88 -6.29 -19.05
CA ALA A 165 10.63 -6.09 -19.76
C ALA A 165 10.65 -6.93 -21.05
N GLU A 166 10.58 -8.26 -20.93
CA GLU A 166 10.31 -9.11 -22.08
C GLU A 166 8.86 -8.90 -22.50
N ASN A 167 8.70 -8.63 -23.79
CA ASN A 167 7.44 -8.43 -24.48
C ASN A 167 6.61 -9.72 -24.51
N SER A 168 6.04 -10.10 -23.37
CA SER A 168 5.02 -11.13 -23.30
C SER A 168 3.64 -10.50 -23.46
N SER A 169 2.85 -11.09 -24.36
CA SER A 169 1.51 -10.67 -24.81
C SER A 169 0.40 -10.90 -23.76
N GLY A 170 0.74 -11.16 -22.50
CA GLY A 170 -0.21 -11.31 -21.40
C GLY A 170 -0.83 -9.97 -20.97
N CYS A 171 -2.00 -10.02 -20.33
CA CYS A 171 -2.63 -8.84 -19.72
C CYS A 171 -1.76 -8.28 -18.59
N LYS A 172 -0.85 -7.35 -18.93
CA LYS A 172 -0.05 -6.58 -17.97
C LYS A 172 -0.84 -5.36 -17.53
N GLY A 173 -1.47 -5.43 -16.37
CA GLY A 173 -2.32 -4.34 -15.88
C GLY A 173 -2.81 -4.61 -14.47
N PRO A 174 -3.19 -3.57 -13.70
CA PRO A 174 -3.79 -3.80 -12.41
C PRO A 174 -5.02 -4.70 -12.59
N PRO A 175 -5.20 -5.70 -11.73
CA PRO A 175 -6.20 -6.71 -11.98
C PRO A 175 -7.60 -6.16 -11.79
N GLN A 176 -8.54 -6.75 -12.50
CA GLN A 176 -9.93 -6.30 -12.49
C GLN A 176 -10.55 -6.35 -11.08
N ASN A 177 -10.03 -7.22 -10.20
CA ASN A 177 -10.50 -7.37 -8.83
C ASN A 177 -9.76 -6.46 -7.82
N ILE A 178 -8.82 -5.61 -8.22
CA ILE A 178 -7.97 -4.88 -7.26
C ILE A 178 -8.79 -3.98 -6.32
N ILE A 179 -9.83 -3.33 -6.86
CA ILE A 179 -10.70 -2.46 -6.07
C ILE A 179 -11.45 -3.28 -5.01
N THR A 180 -12.03 -4.42 -5.40
CA THR A 180 -12.79 -5.28 -4.50
C THR A 180 -11.88 -5.96 -3.48
N TRP A 181 -10.67 -6.35 -3.89
CA TRP A 181 -9.64 -6.88 -3.00
C TRP A 181 -9.24 -5.85 -1.92
N ILE A 182 -8.91 -4.61 -2.31
CA ILE A 182 -8.52 -3.57 -1.34
C ILE A 182 -9.68 -3.22 -0.38
N LYS A 183 -10.90 -3.07 -0.91
CA LYS A 183 -12.10 -2.80 -0.08
C LYS A 183 -12.33 -3.91 0.95
N PHE A 184 -12.30 -5.17 0.50
CA PHE A 184 -12.48 -6.31 1.37
C PHE A 184 -11.40 -6.37 2.46
N THR A 185 -10.13 -6.28 2.07
CA THR A 185 -8.99 -6.30 3.00
C THR A 185 -9.12 -5.21 4.06
N ALA A 186 -9.52 -4.00 3.67
CA ALA A 186 -9.73 -2.89 4.61
C ALA A 186 -10.78 -3.21 5.67
N VAL A 187 -11.94 -3.75 5.29
CA VAL A 187 -13.01 -4.12 6.24
C VAL A 187 -12.61 -5.35 7.06
N TYR A 188 -11.94 -6.32 6.44
CA TYR A 188 -11.54 -7.55 7.11
C TYR A 188 -10.52 -7.30 8.23
N CYS A 189 -9.56 -6.39 8.00
CA CYS A 189 -8.65 -5.92 9.05
C CYS A 189 -9.35 -5.15 10.16
N GLN A 190 -10.42 -4.38 9.88
CA GLN A 190 -11.19 -3.69 10.91
C GLN A 190 -11.92 -4.67 11.85
N VAL A 191 -12.44 -5.78 11.31
CA VAL A 191 -13.10 -6.81 12.13
C VAL A 191 -12.12 -7.54 13.05
N ARG A 192 -10.84 -7.67 12.64
CA ARG A 192 -9.78 -8.25 13.48
C ARG A 192 -9.61 -7.51 14.81
N CYS A 193 -9.77 -6.18 14.82
CA CYS A 193 -9.71 -5.37 16.03
C CYS A 193 -10.66 -5.85 17.14
N ASN A 194 -11.79 -6.48 16.77
CA ASN A 194 -12.84 -6.94 17.69
C ASN A 194 -12.67 -8.42 18.13
N LYS A 195 -11.47 -9.00 17.98
CA LYS A 195 -11.11 -10.37 18.43
C LYS A 195 -11.91 -11.51 17.79
N GLN A 196 -12.42 -11.33 16.58
CA GLN A 196 -13.23 -12.33 15.86
C GLN A 196 -12.71 -12.69 14.45
N SER A 197 -11.41 -12.54 14.17
CA SER A 197 -10.83 -12.85 12.85
C SER A 197 -9.78 -13.95 12.87
N ILE A 198 -9.60 -14.62 11.73
CA ILE A 198 -8.58 -15.65 11.48
C ILE A 198 -7.20 -15.07 11.14
N LEU A 199 -7.12 -13.83 10.62
CA LEU A 199 -5.84 -13.23 10.23
C LEU A 199 -4.87 -13.24 11.40
N LEU A 200 -3.62 -13.63 11.15
CA LEU A 200 -2.53 -13.57 12.11
C LEU A 200 -1.83 -12.20 12.07
N THR A 201 -1.00 -11.92 13.07
CA THR A 201 -0.15 -10.72 13.08
C THR A 201 0.78 -10.68 11.86
N SER A 202 1.34 -11.83 11.47
CA SER A 202 2.18 -11.97 10.28
C SER A 202 1.44 -11.65 8.99
N ASP A 203 0.16 -12.02 8.90
CA ASP A 203 -0.66 -11.75 7.72
C ASP A 203 -0.88 -10.25 7.56
N CYS A 204 -1.13 -9.55 8.67
CA CYS A 204 -1.30 -8.10 8.67
C CYS A 204 0.01 -7.37 8.31
N GLN A 205 1.18 -7.89 8.72
CA GLN A 205 2.48 -7.36 8.31
C GLN A 205 2.63 -7.46 6.78
N GLU A 206 2.36 -8.63 6.20
CA GLU A 206 2.49 -8.85 4.76
C GLU A 206 1.46 -8.02 3.96
N LEU A 207 0.22 -7.88 4.47
CA LEU A 207 -0.78 -7.00 3.86
C LEU A 207 -0.34 -5.53 3.84
N ALA A 208 0.32 -5.05 4.89
CA ALA A 208 0.87 -3.69 4.92
C ALA A 208 1.95 -3.50 3.84
N GLU A 209 2.82 -4.50 3.67
CA GLU A 209 3.83 -4.52 2.60
C GLU A 209 3.18 -4.50 1.21
N VAL A 210 2.15 -5.32 0.99
CA VAL A 210 1.40 -5.38 -0.28
C VAL A 210 0.80 -4.02 -0.60
N ILE A 211 0.05 -3.42 0.33
CA ILE A 211 -0.60 -2.12 0.09
C ILE A 211 0.44 -1.04 -0.23
N LEU A 212 1.58 -1.04 0.46
CA LEU A 212 2.66 -0.10 0.15
C LEU A 212 3.23 -0.32 -1.24
N CYS A 213 3.44 -1.56 -1.66
CA CYS A 213 3.89 -1.86 -3.02
C CYS A 213 2.87 -1.39 -4.07
N LEU A 214 1.57 -1.55 -3.82
CA LEU A 214 0.53 -1.04 -4.73
C LEU A 214 0.60 0.48 -4.92
N PHE A 215 1.00 1.25 -3.91
CA PHE A 215 1.23 2.70 -4.04
C PHE A 215 2.38 3.08 -4.98
N LEU A 216 3.29 2.14 -5.24
CA LEU A 216 4.42 2.34 -6.14
C LEU A 216 4.04 2.06 -7.59
N ASP A 217 2.92 1.40 -7.87
CA ASP A 217 2.41 1.26 -9.25
C ASP A 217 1.62 2.50 -9.65
N ARG A 218 2.18 3.28 -10.59
CA ARG A 218 1.58 4.53 -11.07
C ARG A 218 0.19 4.31 -11.68
N ARG A 219 -0.11 3.13 -12.23
CA ARG A 219 -1.44 2.79 -12.77
C ARG A 219 -2.53 2.74 -11.69
N LEU A 220 -2.14 2.60 -10.43
CA LEU A 220 -3.05 2.55 -9.28
C LEU A 220 -3.22 3.89 -8.56
N GLU A 221 -2.64 4.99 -9.06
CA GLU A 221 -2.71 6.29 -8.39
C GLU A 221 -4.14 6.78 -8.11
N GLY A 222 -5.08 6.49 -9.02
CA GLY A 222 -6.50 6.79 -8.84
C GLY A 222 -7.15 6.08 -7.65
N LEU A 223 -6.53 5.03 -7.10
CA LEU A 223 -6.99 4.30 -5.92
C LEU A 223 -6.33 4.77 -4.62
N SER A 224 -5.55 5.85 -4.64
CA SER A 224 -4.75 6.29 -3.48
C SER A 224 -5.56 6.50 -2.18
N VAL A 225 -6.77 7.03 -2.28
CA VAL A 225 -7.67 7.19 -1.11
C VAL A 225 -8.08 5.83 -0.55
N LEU A 226 -8.46 4.90 -1.43
CA LEU A 226 -8.86 3.55 -1.05
C LEU A 226 -7.69 2.79 -0.40
N MET A 227 -6.50 2.88 -0.98
CA MET A 227 -5.29 2.27 -0.43
C MET A 227 -4.88 2.90 0.92
N ARG A 228 -5.03 4.22 1.10
CA ARG A 228 -4.77 4.89 2.39
C ARG A 228 -5.71 4.39 3.47
N ASN A 229 -7.00 4.27 3.16
CA ASN A 229 -7.99 3.72 4.09
C ASN A 229 -7.66 2.26 4.45
N CYS A 230 -7.23 1.46 3.48
CA CYS A 230 -6.82 0.08 3.73
C CYS A 230 -5.57 0.00 4.62
N MET A 231 -4.53 0.80 4.34
CA MET A 231 -3.33 0.87 5.17
C MET A 231 -3.66 1.27 6.60
N GLN A 232 -4.56 2.24 6.77
CA GLN A 232 -5.04 2.65 8.10
C GLN A 232 -5.72 1.49 8.83
N SER A 233 -6.62 0.78 8.17
CA SER A 233 -7.30 -0.39 8.74
C SER A 233 -6.31 -1.48 9.16
N ILE A 234 -5.29 -1.75 8.34
CA ILE A 234 -4.24 -2.74 8.65
C ILE A 234 -3.46 -2.31 9.90
N ILE A 235 -2.95 -1.08 9.94
CA ILE A 235 -2.16 -0.57 11.09
C ILE A 235 -3.01 -0.53 12.37
N SER A 236 -4.28 -0.18 12.25
CA SER A 236 -5.21 -0.13 13.40
C SER A 236 -5.59 -1.52 13.91
N SER A 237 -5.38 -2.58 13.11
CA SER A 237 -5.70 -3.97 13.48
C SER A 237 -4.72 -4.63 14.45
N PHE A 238 -3.52 -4.07 14.60
CA PHE A 238 -2.54 -4.55 15.57
C PHE A 238 -2.95 -4.16 16.99
N THR A 239 -2.77 -5.06 17.96
CA THR A 239 -2.73 -4.65 19.37
C THR A 239 -1.47 -3.80 19.64
N GLU A 240 -1.39 -3.12 20.78
CA GLU A 240 -0.16 -2.37 21.15
C GLU A 240 1.08 -3.28 21.20
N GLU A 241 0.96 -4.45 21.81
CA GLU A 241 2.05 -5.43 21.89
C GLU A 241 2.44 -5.97 20.50
N GLU A 242 1.45 -6.32 19.68
CA GLU A 242 1.70 -6.77 18.31
C GLU A 242 2.38 -5.67 17.49
N TRP A 243 1.92 -4.43 17.65
CA TRP A 243 2.47 -3.28 16.94
C TRP A 243 3.95 -3.09 17.26
N ILE A 244 4.30 -3.04 18.56
CA ILE A 244 5.68 -2.88 19.04
C ILE A 244 6.61 -3.96 18.47
N ASN A 245 6.12 -5.19 18.35
CA ASN A 245 6.89 -6.31 17.80
C ASN A 245 6.89 -6.37 16.26
N SER A 246 6.10 -5.55 15.57
CA SER A 246 5.86 -5.66 14.12
C SER A 246 6.43 -4.51 13.30
N TYR A 247 6.39 -3.26 13.81
CA TYR A 247 6.66 -2.08 12.98
C TYR A 247 8.07 -2.09 12.35
N SER A 248 9.07 -2.56 13.09
CA SER A 248 10.48 -2.62 12.62
C SER A 248 10.65 -3.65 11.52
N ARG A 249 9.98 -4.80 11.65
CA ARG A 249 9.96 -5.85 10.63
C ARG A 249 9.28 -5.34 9.36
N ILE A 250 8.11 -4.71 9.49
CA ILE A 250 7.39 -4.10 8.35
C ILE A 250 8.30 -3.09 7.64
N ALA A 251 8.95 -2.20 8.39
CA ALA A 251 9.83 -1.17 7.83
C ALA A 251 11.04 -1.76 7.07
N LYS A 252 11.75 -2.73 7.64
CA LYS A 252 12.87 -3.43 6.97
C LYS A 252 12.42 -4.15 5.71
N SER A 253 11.25 -4.79 5.79
CA SER A 253 10.64 -5.52 4.68
C SER A 253 10.26 -4.58 3.53
N ILE A 254 9.71 -3.40 3.84
CA ILE A 254 9.46 -2.34 2.85
C ILE A 254 10.77 -1.84 2.26
N ALA A 255 11.72 -1.44 3.11
CA ALA A 255 12.98 -0.84 2.68
C ALA A 255 13.77 -1.76 1.74
N SER A 256 13.75 -3.08 1.96
CA SER A 256 14.44 -4.05 1.10
C SER A 256 13.79 -4.24 -0.29
N ARG A 257 12.54 -3.82 -0.47
CA ARG A 257 11.77 -3.96 -1.72
C ARG A 257 11.74 -2.69 -2.58
N VAL A 258 12.06 -1.54 -1.99
CA VAL A 258 11.95 -0.26 -2.68
C VAL A 258 13.32 0.19 -3.19
N PRO A 259 13.48 0.51 -4.49
CA PRO A 259 14.72 1.05 -5.01
C PRO A 259 15.09 2.38 -4.35
N THR A 260 16.39 2.67 -4.25
CA THR A 260 16.95 3.90 -3.66
C THR A 260 16.89 5.10 -4.63
N ASP A 261 15.74 5.25 -5.30
CA ASP A 261 15.42 6.33 -6.24
C ASP A 261 14.14 7.07 -5.79
N LEU A 262 13.43 7.77 -6.68
CA LEU A 262 12.20 8.49 -6.32
C LEU A 262 11.07 7.58 -5.78
N ASN A 263 11.10 6.26 -6.05
CA ASN A 263 10.13 5.31 -5.50
C ASN A 263 10.24 5.22 -3.98
N CYS A 264 11.43 5.38 -3.39
CA CYS A 264 11.58 5.37 -1.93
C CYS A 264 10.91 6.58 -1.27
N LEU A 265 10.97 7.74 -1.92
CA LEU A 265 10.24 8.92 -1.46
C LEU A 265 8.72 8.70 -1.56
N ARG A 266 8.26 8.07 -2.64
CA ARG A 266 6.85 7.73 -2.82
C ARG A 266 6.36 6.75 -1.74
N ALA A 267 7.14 5.72 -1.43
CA ALA A 267 6.83 4.76 -0.36
C ALA A 267 6.56 5.46 0.99
N VAL A 268 7.44 6.38 1.38
CA VAL A 268 7.31 7.16 2.62
C VAL A 268 6.13 8.14 2.55
N GLN A 269 5.93 8.82 1.42
CA GLN A 269 4.85 9.80 1.24
C GLN A 269 3.46 9.19 1.33
N CYS A 270 3.28 7.94 0.88
CA CYS A 270 1.99 7.27 0.87
C CYS A 270 1.51 6.86 2.27
N ILE A 271 2.39 6.87 3.27
CA ILE A 271 2.01 6.70 4.67
C ILE A 271 1.46 8.02 5.20
N SER A 272 0.18 8.00 5.62
CA SER A 272 -0.65 9.18 5.90
C SER A 272 -0.06 10.13 6.95
N GLY A 273 0.63 9.60 7.97
CA GLY A 273 1.23 10.38 9.06
C GLY A 273 0.19 11.16 9.88
N VAL A 274 -1.05 10.67 9.94
CA VAL A 274 -2.17 11.34 10.63
C VAL A 274 -2.23 10.88 12.10
N ASP A 275 -2.27 9.58 12.33
CA ASP A 275 -2.29 8.98 13.68
C ASP A 275 -0.86 8.64 14.17
N PRO A 276 -0.67 8.43 15.49
CA PRO A 276 0.64 8.14 16.06
C PRO A 276 1.34 6.92 15.44
N ARG A 277 0.60 5.84 15.13
CA ARG A 277 1.20 4.63 14.56
C ARG A 277 1.63 4.85 13.11
N THR A 278 0.83 5.54 12.29
CA THR A 278 1.26 5.87 10.91
C THR A 278 2.42 6.86 10.89
N LYS A 279 2.45 7.83 11.80
CA LYS A 279 3.61 8.73 11.98
C LYS A 279 4.88 7.97 12.33
N HIS A 280 4.80 7.08 13.32
CA HIS A 280 5.90 6.24 13.74
C HIS A 280 6.38 5.32 12.60
N LEU A 281 5.46 4.62 11.92
CA LEU A 281 5.82 3.76 10.79
C LEU A 281 6.50 4.55 9.67
N LYS A 282 5.99 5.74 9.35
CA LYS A 282 6.58 6.62 8.32
C LYS A 282 8.02 6.98 8.66
N SER A 283 8.29 7.32 9.92
CA SER A 283 9.63 7.62 10.40
C SER A 283 10.57 6.41 10.28
N VAL A 284 10.16 5.25 10.81
CA VAL A 284 10.99 4.03 10.79
C VAL A 284 11.22 3.53 9.36
N VAL A 285 10.23 3.60 8.46
CA VAL A 285 10.39 3.26 7.04
C VAL A 285 11.41 4.19 6.38
N ALA A 286 11.34 5.50 6.63
CA ALA A 286 12.28 6.46 6.08
C ALA A 286 13.72 6.19 6.56
N PHE A 287 13.88 5.83 7.83
CA PHE A 287 15.16 5.42 8.41
C PHE A 287 15.74 4.17 7.75
N GLU A 288 14.95 3.09 7.67
CA GLU A 288 15.43 1.81 7.10
C GLU A 288 15.78 1.96 5.61
N ILE A 289 15.05 2.79 4.86
CA ILE A 289 15.42 3.14 3.47
C ILE A 289 16.76 3.90 3.46
N LEU A 290 16.96 4.84 4.38
CA LEU A 290 18.21 5.60 4.48
C LEU A 290 19.41 4.69 4.83
N VAL A 291 19.21 3.70 5.69
CA VAL A 291 20.19 2.63 5.97
C VAL A 291 20.55 1.87 4.69
N ASN A 292 19.55 1.49 3.89
CA ASN A 292 19.77 0.83 2.60
C ASN A 292 20.49 1.74 1.58
N CYS A 293 20.21 3.04 1.57
CA CYS A 293 20.91 4.03 0.74
C CYS A 293 22.43 4.08 1.03
N PHE A 294 22.84 3.71 2.25
CA PHE A 294 24.25 3.61 2.65
C PHE A 294 24.75 2.17 2.69
N GLU A 295 24.14 1.25 1.94
CA GLU A 295 24.58 -0.15 1.78
C GLU A 295 24.67 -0.90 3.13
N ASN A 296 23.79 -0.58 4.08
CA ASN A 296 23.78 -1.18 5.42
C ASN A 296 25.10 -1.02 6.19
N LYS A 297 25.86 0.05 5.93
CA LYS A 297 27.13 0.33 6.63
C LYS A 297 26.91 0.61 8.12
N VAL A 298 25.81 1.26 8.48
CA VAL A 298 25.48 1.65 9.86
C VAL A 298 23.98 1.53 10.10
N HIS A 299 23.58 1.20 11.33
CA HIS A 299 22.20 0.89 11.71
C HIS A 299 21.70 1.72 12.90
N ASP A 300 22.47 2.70 13.36
CA ASP A 300 22.12 3.59 14.46
C ASP A 300 22.00 5.06 14.01
N ASP A 301 21.22 5.83 14.76
CA ASP A 301 20.88 7.22 14.45
C ASP A 301 22.13 8.10 14.24
N VAL A 302 23.12 7.97 15.13
CA VAL A 302 24.33 8.79 15.14
C VAL A 302 25.19 8.46 13.94
N GLY A 303 25.34 7.17 13.64
CA GLY A 303 26.12 6.72 12.51
C GLY A 303 25.55 7.15 11.16
N ILE A 304 24.23 7.09 10.98
CA ILE A 304 23.57 7.58 9.77
C ILE A 304 23.75 9.09 9.59
N LEU A 305 23.60 9.87 10.67
CA LEU A 305 23.84 11.31 10.62
C LEU A 305 25.31 11.65 10.37
N THR A 306 26.24 10.86 10.92
CA THR A 306 27.68 11.02 10.65
C THR A 306 27.97 10.82 9.16
N LEU A 307 27.40 9.79 8.56
CA LEU A 307 27.50 9.55 7.11
C LEU A 307 26.95 10.73 6.31
N LEU A 308 25.76 11.23 6.64
CA LEU A 308 25.17 12.41 6.01
C LEU A 308 26.08 13.65 6.11
N ILE A 309 26.59 13.96 7.30
CA ILE A 309 27.47 15.12 7.55
C ILE A 309 28.78 15.01 6.75
N SER A 310 29.31 13.79 6.60
CA SER A 310 30.56 13.53 5.88
C SER A 310 30.48 13.76 4.37
N ILE A 311 29.28 13.94 3.80
CA ILE A 311 29.12 14.16 2.37
C ILE A 311 29.67 15.54 1.99
N ASN A 312 30.70 15.55 1.16
CA ASN A 312 31.33 16.78 0.70
C ASN A 312 30.56 17.39 -0.49
N VAL A 313 29.63 18.30 -0.21
CA VAL A 313 28.80 18.95 -1.24
C VAL A 313 29.59 19.83 -2.23
N LYS A 314 30.85 20.19 -1.91
CA LYS A 314 31.72 20.98 -2.79
C LYS A 314 32.42 20.12 -3.84
N GLU A 315 32.49 18.80 -3.65
CA GLU A 315 33.09 17.91 -4.63
C GLU A 315 32.26 17.88 -5.90
N LYS A 316 32.92 17.97 -7.06
CA LYS A 316 32.27 17.92 -8.37
C LYS A 316 31.49 16.61 -8.59
N ALA A 317 31.94 15.52 -7.97
CA ALA A 317 31.32 14.21 -8.05
C ALA A 317 30.12 14.01 -7.11
N CYS A 318 29.82 14.99 -6.24
CA CYS A 318 28.65 14.91 -5.37
C CYS A 318 27.36 14.88 -6.20
N ASP A 319 26.57 13.84 -5.99
CA ASP A 319 25.29 13.59 -6.65
C ASP A 319 24.16 14.26 -5.84
N PHE A 320 23.68 15.40 -6.33
CA PHE A 320 22.63 16.15 -5.64
C PHE A 320 21.25 15.54 -5.75
N PHE A 321 21.01 14.64 -6.71
CA PHE A 321 19.78 13.89 -6.77
C PHE A 321 19.71 12.90 -5.60
N LYS A 322 20.79 12.16 -5.34
CA LYS A 322 20.91 11.32 -4.13
C LYS A 322 20.84 12.15 -2.86
N MET A 323 21.50 13.31 -2.82
CA MET A 323 21.40 14.21 -1.65
C MET A 323 19.97 14.67 -1.39
N TYR A 324 19.19 14.95 -2.44
CA TYR A 324 17.79 15.31 -2.28
C TYR A 324 16.98 14.16 -1.67
N ILE A 325 17.20 12.92 -2.13
CA ILE A 325 16.57 11.72 -1.55
C ILE A 325 16.94 11.61 -0.07
N TYR A 326 18.23 11.68 0.27
CA TYR A 326 18.72 11.59 1.65
C TYR A 326 18.10 12.67 2.55
N LEU A 327 18.03 13.91 2.06
CA LEU A 327 17.45 15.04 2.77
C LEU A 327 15.96 14.83 3.06
N VAL A 328 15.18 14.33 2.09
CA VAL A 328 13.75 14.06 2.26
C VAL A 328 13.51 12.87 3.20
N LEU A 329 14.30 11.80 3.09
CA LEU A 329 14.21 10.65 3.99
C LEU A 329 14.56 11.05 5.43
N ALA A 330 15.67 11.77 5.63
CA ALA A 330 16.09 12.25 6.93
C ALA A 330 15.05 13.19 7.56
N GLU A 331 14.41 14.07 6.77
CA GLU A 331 13.28 14.88 7.26
C GLU A 331 12.14 13.99 7.77
N ASN A 332 11.69 13.01 7.00
CA ASN A 332 10.56 12.16 7.38
C ASN A 332 10.88 11.26 8.58
N TRP A 333 12.13 10.82 8.69
CA TRP A 333 12.64 10.09 9.84
C TRP A 333 12.61 10.96 11.11
N LEU A 334 13.24 12.14 11.08
CA LEU A 334 13.44 12.97 12.26
C LEU A 334 12.17 13.74 12.70
N ARG A 335 11.22 13.98 11.80
CA ARG A 335 10.05 14.84 12.06
C ARG A 335 9.00 14.24 12.99
N TYR A 336 8.93 12.92 13.11
CA TYR A 336 7.79 12.23 13.73
C TYR A 336 8.16 11.24 14.82
N ASP A 337 9.45 11.05 15.09
CA ASP A 337 9.88 10.19 16.18
C ASP A 337 9.99 11.03 17.45
N GLU A 338 9.06 10.78 18.38
CA GLU A 338 9.00 11.41 19.70
C GLU A 338 10.28 11.19 20.52
N MET A 339 11.09 10.17 20.20
CA MET A 339 12.40 10.00 20.81
C MET A 339 13.43 11.05 20.36
N PHE A 340 13.21 11.80 19.27
CA PHE A 340 14.16 12.82 18.81
C PHE A 340 14.07 14.14 19.57
N SER A 341 12.89 14.53 20.07
CA SER A 341 12.76 15.76 20.88
C SER A 341 13.63 15.72 22.14
N ASP A 342 13.99 14.53 22.62
CA ASP A 342 14.78 14.33 23.84
C ASP A 342 16.27 14.02 23.57
N LYS A 343 16.73 14.03 22.31
CA LYS A 343 18.12 13.71 21.91
C LYS A 343 18.85 14.95 21.35
N PRO A 344 19.43 15.82 22.20
CA PRO A 344 20.03 17.07 21.76
C PRO A 344 21.18 16.89 20.74
N VAL A 345 21.94 15.79 20.87
CA VAL A 345 23.04 15.45 19.94
C VAL A 345 22.53 15.23 18.52
N ILE A 346 21.39 14.55 18.36
CA ILE A 346 20.80 14.28 17.04
C ILE A 346 20.31 15.57 16.39
N CYS A 347 19.66 16.45 17.15
CA CYS A 347 19.23 17.76 16.67
C CYS A 347 20.42 18.61 16.20
N GLU A 348 21.52 18.62 16.95
CA GLU A 348 22.74 19.33 16.57
C GLU A 348 23.34 18.78 15.27
N MET A 349 23.49 17.45 15.18
CA MET A 349 24.02 16.77 13.99
C MET A 349 23.16 17.04 12.75
N TRP A 350 21.84 16.98 12.88
CA TRP A 350 20.90 17.33 11.83
C TRP A 350 21.08 18.79 11.38
N GLY A 351 21.17 19.72 12.33
CA GLY A 351 21.44 21.12 12.05
C GLY A 351 22.79 21.36 11.36
N VAL A 352 23.83 20.56 11.66
CA VAL A 352 25.12 20.59 10.95
C VAL A 352 24.94 20.14 9.50
N PHE A 353 24.28 19.00 9.27
CA PHE A 353 24.02 18.51 7.91
C PHE A 353 23.24 19.52 7.07
N LEU A 354 22.17 20.09 7.62
CA LEU A 354 21.40 21.11 6.91
C LEU A 354 22.19 22.39 6.62
N ARG A 355 23.08 22.82 7.53
CA ARG A 355 23.99 23.95 7.30
C ARG A 355 25.00 23.64 6.20
N ASN A 356 25.50 22.41 6.13
CA ASN A 356 26.36 21.98 5.03
C ASN A 356 25.63 22.10 3.68
N CYS A 357 24.39 21.58 3.60
CA CYS A 357 23.58 21.67 2.39
C CYS A 357 23.18 23.11 2.02
N SER A 358 22.75 23.93 2.98
CA SER A 358 22.26 25.29 2.68
C SER A 358 23.38 26.31 2.44
N CYS A 359 24.48 26.25 3.20
CA CYS A 359 25.53 27.28 3.15
C CYS A 359 26.68 26.92 2.20
N GLN A 360 26.96 25.63 1.99
CA GLN A 360 28.12 25.23 1.20
C GLN A 360 27.78 24.94 -0.27
N ILE A 361 26.51 24.78 -0.63
CA ILE A 361 26.05 24.73 -2.02
C ILE A 361 25.87 26.16 -2.53
N SER A 362 26.66 26.57 -3.53
CA SER A 362 26.62 27.94 -4.06
C SER A 362 25.25 28.29 -4.66
N SER A 363 24.87 29.58 -4.59
CA SER A 363 23.72 30.12 -5.34
C SER A 363 23.86 29.90 -6.86
N SER A 364 25.11 29.90 -7.33
CA SER A 364 25.51 29.73 -8.72
C SER A 364 25.81 28.27 -9.11
N ASP A 365 25.54 27.30 -8.24
CA ASP A 365 25.75 25.88 -8.57
C ASP A 365 24.67 25.41 -9.56
N LEU A 366 25.08 25.09 -10.78
CA LEU A 366 24.20 24.67 -11.87
C LEU A 366 24.04 23.16 -11.97
N ARG A 367 24.63 22.38 -11.05
CA ARG A 367 24.43 20.93 -11.03
C ARG A 367 22.95 20.60 -10.81
N PRO A 368 22.41 19.54 -11.43
CA PRO A 368 21.01 19.15 -11.25
C PRO A 368 20.63 19.02 -9.77
N ARG A 369 19.42 19.45 -9.40
CA ARG A 369 18.88 19.45 -8.01
C ARG A 369 19.67 20.24 -6.96
N ALA A 370 20.82 20.86 -7.26
CA ALA A 370 21.63 21.60 -6.29
C ALA A 370 20.83 22.71 -5.59
N SER A 371 20.07 23.49 -6.37
CA SER A 371 19.20 24.55 -5.87
C SER A 371 18.05 24.00 -5.01
N GLU A 372 17.47 22.86 -5.38
CA GLU A 372 16.40 22.20 -4.61
C GLU A 372 16.90 21.74 -3.23
N VAL A 373 18.06 21.06 -3.19
CA VAL A 373 18.69 20.61 -1.94
C VAL A 373 18.99 21.80 -1.03
N ARG A 374 19.61 22.85 -1.58
CA ARG A 374 19.96 24.08 -0.84
C ARG A 374 18.72 24.75 -0.25
N ASN A 375 17.70 24.98 -1.08
CA ASN A 375 16.49 25.69 -0.68
C ASN A 375 15.68 24.89 0.34
N LYS A 376 15.55 23.57 0.16
CA LYS A 376 14.89 22.69 1.11
C LYS A 376 15.64 22.64 2.45
N ALA A 377 16.96 22.54 2.44
CA ALA A 377 17.76 22.56 3.67
C ALA A 377 17.63 23.89 4.41
N ALA A 378 17.63 25.03 3.69
CA ALA A 378 17.41 26.35 4.28
C ALA A 378 16.02 26.48 4.92
N PHE A 379 14.98 25.96 4.26
CA PHE A 379 13.62 25.92 4.82
C PHE A 379 13.56 25.07 6.10
N LEU A 380 14.18 23.88 6.10
CA LEU A 380 14.19 23.00 7.27
C LEU A 380 14.97 23.60 8.46
N LEU A 381 16.06 24.34 8.20
CA LEU A 381 16.81 25.04 9.25
C LEU A 381 15.97 26.09 9.98
N GLN A 382 15.09 26.79 9.28
CA GLN A 382 14.17 27.75 9.91
C GLN A 382 13.20 27.05 10.87
N GLY A 383 12.85 25.79 10.59
CA GLY A 383 11.99 24.98 11.44
C GLY A 383 12.64 24.55 12.77
N ILE A 384 13.95 24.26 12.76
CA ILE A 384 14.68 23.81 13.97
C ILE A 384 14.74 24.91 15.04
N GLY A 385 14.76 26.18 14.65
CA GLY A 385 14.78 27.30 15.59
C GLY A 385 13.42 27.57 16.28
N ASN A 386 12.34 26.92 15.84
CA ASN A 386 10.97 27.16 16.28
C ASN A 386 10.34 25.95 17.02
N SER A 387 11.09 24.88 17.24
CA SER A 387 10.65 23.64 17.91
C SER A 387 11.20 23.54 19.33
#